data_AF-A0A972SK59-F1
#
_entry.id   AF-A0A972SK59-F1
#
_cell.length_a   1.000
_cell.length_b   1.000
_cell.length_c   1.000
_cell.angle_alpha   90.00
_cell.angle_beta   90.00
_cell.angle_gamma   90.00
#
_symmetry.space_group_name_H-M   'P 1'
#
loop_
_entity.id
_entity.type
_entity.pdbx_description
1 polymer ?
#
loop_
_entity_poly.entity_id
_entity_poly.type
_entity_poly.pdbx_seq_one_letter_code
_entity_poly.pdbx_strand_id
1 'polypeptide(L)'
;MISILLTACGGGGGTGAPDAASGASSTSTTSSQAVPTNPYTNQQAPGTSTTTVTGAVFNSAATVGTTVKAYIVNPDGSNGTLIGTATTGSGGTFNMTLARAPYATASYVRFVTTGGTYTSTADSTMQTNNSLELVTPYVTTAFNNFVITPVTYVASQRMVYLVSTGVSLANGYTLGASMVLSMIGGNDAILAQDTGTPGVDYLALVPGSSSDTLNAYADALNQIEAFGVEYDLPSSVAESVLSESQLTGSPSATMPNGSAIYVGQWQSGTFNTAAPYTLADIYAANAVLPSGEMFRFMTWEYAHADCASGNDTPYFIRWPLTSGEPNMFTSGGACTTYGSYVSKINALVSTNHRSAQLVASAGYVPQTVPVVGAGS
;
A
#
# COMPACT_ATOMS: atom_id res chain seq x y z
N MET A 1 43.23 -38.51 7.42
CA MET A 1 42.40 -39.53 8.10
C MET A 1 40.97 -39.00 8.07
N ILE A 2 39.96 -39.58 7.42
CA ILE A 2 39.74 -40.87 6.78
C ILE A 2 38.82 -40.60 5.58
N SER A 3 39.18 -41.10 4.40
CA SER A 3 38.25 -41.30 3.27
C SER A 3 37.51 -42.62 3.49
N ILE A 4 36.20 -42.65 3.28
CA ILE A 4 35.46 -43.89 3.02
C ILE A 4 34.61 -43.68 1.76
N LEU A 5 35.04 -44.37 0.71
CA LEU A 5 34.28 -44.72 -0.49
C LEU A 5 33.32 -45.87 -0.15
N LEU A 6 32.11 -45.85 -0.70
CA LEU A 6 31.40 -47.09 -1.03
C LEU A 6 31.14 -47.14 -2.55
N THR A 7 31.86 -48.08 -3.16
CA THR A 7 31.63 -48.69 -4.46
C THR A 7 30.35 -49.54 -4.47
N ALA A 8 29.64 -49.54 -5.60
CA ALA A 8 28.90 -50.71 -6.07
C ALA A 8 29.34 -51.01 -7.51
N CYS A 9 29.74 -52.26 -7.72
CA CYS A 9 30.26 -52.87 -8.93
C CYS A 9 29.27 -53.95 -9.38
N GLY A 10 29.16 -54.16 -10.69
CA GLY A 10 28.53 -55.33 -11.33
C GLY A 10 27.56 -54.92 -12.45
N GLY A 11 27.70 -55.34 -13.72
CA GLY A 11 28.65 -56.24 -14.36
C GLY A 11 28.00 -56.89 -15.59
N GLY A 12 28.72 -56.95 -16.73
CA GLY A 12 28.49 -57.80 -17.92
C GLY A 12 27.50 -57.25 -18.95
N GLY A 13 27.73 -57.23 -20.26
CA GLY A 13 28.76 -57.84 -21.13
C GLY A 13 28.08 -58.37 -22.40
N GLY A 14 28.48 -57.94 -23.61
CA GLY A 14 27.99 -58.51 -24.86
C GLY A 14 28.18 -57.63 -26.10
N THR A 15 28.94 -58.15 -27.06
CA THR A 15 29.54 -57.52 -28.25
C THR A 15 28.67 -57.48 -29.52
N GLY A 16 28.85 -56.47 -30.39
CA GLY A 16 28.48 -56.51 -31.81
C GLY A 16 28.45 -55.11 -32.48
N ALA A 17 29.29 -54.88 -33.49
CA ALA A 17 29.37 -53.66 -34.34
C ALA A 17 28.82 -53.95 -35.76
N PRO A 18 28.76 -53.02 -36.74
CA PRO A 18 28.75 -51.54 -36.75
C PRO A 18 27.54 -50.94 -37.54
N ASP A 19 27.60 -49.62 -37.78
CA ASP A 19 26.85 -48.80 -38.76
C ASP A 19 25.44 -48.28 -38.42
N ALA A 20 25.34 -46.96 -38.16
CA ALA A 20 24.72 -46.00 -39.07
C ALA A 20 24.70 -44.60 -38.41
N ALA A 21 25.46 -43.67 -38.96
CA ALA A 21 25.31 -42.25 -38.68
C ALA A 21 23.93 -41.80 -39.17
N SER A 22 23.03 -41.46 -38.25
CA SER A 22 21.80 -40.74 -38.55
C SER A 22 21.75 -39.50 -37.66
N GLY A 23 21.57 -38.35 -38.32
CA GLY A 23 21.71 -37.03 -37.73
C GLY A 23 20.81 -36.85 -36.52
N ALA A 24 21.40 -36.34 -35.44
CA ALA A 24 20.65 -35.78 -34.34
C ALA A 24 19.86 -34.58 -34.88
N SER A 25 18.57 -34.81 -35.15
CA SER A 25 17.57 -33.75 -35.16
C SER A 25 17.63 -33.11 -33.78
N SER A 26 18.28 -31.95 -33.70
CA SER A 26 18.17 -31.05 -32.57
C SER A 26 16.70 -30.63 -32.50
N THR A 27 15.91 -31.35 -31.70
CA THR A 27 14.76 -30.73 -31.07
C THR A 27 15.32 -29.58 -30.24
N SER A 28 15.27 -28.38 -30.82
CA SER A 28 15.35 -27.15 -30.07
C SER A 28 14.23 -27.22 -29.04
N THR A 29 14.58 -27.60 -27.81
CA THR A 29 13.74 -27.29 -26.66
C THR A 29 13.71 -25.77 -26.60
N THR A 30 12.69 -25.18 -27.22
CA THR A 30 12.26 -23.83 -26.85
C THR A 30 12.05 -23.90 -25.35
N SER A 31 12.98 -23.33 -24.57
CA SER A 31 12.80 -23.16 -23.14
C SER A 31 11.43 -22.52 -22.98
N SER A 32 10.46 -23.24 -22.42
CA SER A 32 9.16 -22.66 -22.11
C SER A 32 9.46 -21.42 -21.28
N GLN A 33 9.14 -20.25 -21.83
CA GLN A 33 9.38 -18.99 -21.14
C GLN A 33 8.61 -19.10 -19.83
N ALA A 34 9.33 -19.21 -18.71
CA ALA A 34 8.71 -19.42 -17.42
C ALA A 34 7.78 -18.22 -17.15
N VAL A 35 6.50 -18.50 -16.90
CA VAL A 35 5.53 -17.49 -16.50
C VAL A 35 5.51 -17.50 -14.97
N PRO A 36 5.48 -16.33 -14.32
CA PRO A 36 5.54 -16.24 -12.86
C PRO A 36 4.35 -16.95 -12.22
N THR A 37 4.55 -17.43 -11.01
CA THR A 37 3.51 -18.04 -10.20
C THR A 37 2.76 -16.97 -9.40
N ASN A 38 1.44 -17.09 -9.32
CA ASN A 38 0.62 -16.29 -8.43
C ASN A 38 0.76 -16.79 -6.98
N PRO A 39 1.14 -15.92 -6.03
CA PRO A 39 1.43 -16.35 -4.65
C PRO A 39 0.20 -16.80 -3.86
N TYR A 40 -1.02 -16.45 -4.30
CA TYR A 40 -2.26 -16.89 -3.64
C TYR A 40 -2.70 -18.28 -4.11
N THR A 41 -2.58 -18.56 -5.42
CA THR A 41 -3.13 -19.79 -6.02
C THR A 41 -2.06 -20.85 -6.29
N ASN A 42 -0.78 -20.48 -6.22
CA ASN A 42 0.35 -21.28 -6.69
C ASN A 42 0.22 -21.74 -8.15
N GLN A 43 -0.64 -21.09 -8.93
CA GLN A 43 -0.81 -21.33 -10.37
C GLN A 43 -0.06 -20.29 -11.18
N GLN A 44 0.10 -20.56 -12.47
CA GLN A 44 0.63 -19.59 -13.42
C GLN A 44 -0.18 -18.28 -13.38
N ALA A 45 0.52 -17.14 -13.33
CA ALA A 45 -0.11 -15.83 -13.40
C ALA A 45 -0.84 -15.66 -14.76
N PRO A 46 -1.98 -14.97 -14.79
CA PRO A 46 -2.73 -14.76 -16.03
C PRO A 46 -1.94 -13.92 -17.03
N GLY A 47 -2.16 -14.18 -18.32
CA GLY A 47 -1.51 -13.46 -19.43
C GLY A 47 -0.10 -13.96 -19.75
N THR A 48 0.61 -13.20 -20.57
CA THR A 48 1.98 -13.49 -20.99
C THR A 48 2.95 -12.47 -20.40
N SER A 49 4.21 -12.85 -20.26
CA SER A 49 5.29 -11.96 -19.82
C SER A 49 5.34 -10.67 -20.65
N THR A 50 5.46 -9.52 -19.99
CA THR A 50 5.63 -8.22 -20.67
C THR A 50 6.71 -7.38 -20.00
N THR A 51 7.24 -6.41 -20.73
CA THR A 51 8.11 -5.34 -20.22
C THR A 51 7.38 -4.00 -20.16
N THR A 52 6.16 -3.91 -20.68
CA THR A 52 5.38 -2.66 -20.64
C THR A 52 4.67 -2.56 -19.31
N VAL A 53 4.84 -1.43 -18.63
CA VAL A 53 4.17 -1.10 -17.37
C VAL A 53 3.50 0.27 -17.52
N THR A 54 2.25 0.36 -17.13
CA THR A 54 1.57 1.63 -16.87
C THR A 54 1.24 1.74 -15.40
N GLY A 55 0.90 2.94 -14.96
CA GLY A 55 0.41 3.10 -13.61
C GLY A 55 0.16 4.54 -13.24
N ALA A 56 -0.14 4.74 -11.97
CA ALA A 56 -0.31 6.05 -11.38
C ALA A 56 0.23 6.08 -9.94
N VAL A 57 0.57 7.27 -9.47
CA VAL A 57 0.98 7.52 -8.08
C VAL A 57 -0.09 8.39 -7.43
N PHE A 58 -0.62 7.92 -6.31
CA PHE A 58 -1.64 8.60 -5.52
C PHE A 58 -1.21 8.60 -4.06
N ASN A 59 -1.11 9.79 -3.46
CA ASN A 59 -1.27 9.91 -2.01
C ASN A 59 -2.77 10.01 -1.75
N SER A 60 -3.28 11.11 -1.21
CA SER A 60 -4.72 11.35 -1.21
C SER A 60 -5.26 11.89 -2.54
N ALA A 61 -4.37 12.39 -3.39
CA ALA A 61 -4.64 12.80 -4.77
C ALA A 61 -3.49 12.37 -5.70
N ALA A 62 -3.67 12.58 -7.00
CA ALA A 62 -2.67 12.26 -8.00
C ALA A 62 -1.36 13.04 -7.79
N THR A 63 -0.23 12.33 -7.76
CA THR A 63 1.10 12.90 -7.50
C THR A 63 1.89 13.13 -8.80
N VAL A 64 2.13 14.40 -9.12
CA VAL A 64 2.73 14.84 -10.39
C VAL A 64 4.23 15.10 -10.23
N GLY A 65 5.02 14.79 -11.26
CA GLY A 65 6.46 15.06 -11.30
C GLY A 65 7.31 14.09 -10.47
N THR A 66 6.74 12.97 -10.06
CA THR A 66 7.42 11.94 -9.27
C THR A 66 8.27 11.05 -10.18
N THR A 67 9.49 10.71 -9.76
CA THR A 67 10.30 9.69 -10.43
C THR A 67 9.90 8.31 -9.93
N VAL A 68 9.55 7.39 -10.83
CA VAL A 68 9.22 6.00 -10.52
C VAL A 68 10.35 5.11 -11.00
N LYS A 69 10.92 4.30 -10.12
CA LYS A 69 11.99 3.33 -10.41
C LYS A 69 11.49 1.91 -10.16
N ALA A 70 11.74 1.00 -11.08
CA ALA A 70 11.39 -0.41 -10.93
C ALA A 70 12.64 -1.24 -10.61
N TYR A 71 12.61 -2.01 -9.54
CA TYR A 71 13.68 -2.89 -9.09
C TYR A 71 13.19 -4.33 -9.06
N ILE A 72 14.06 -5.27 -9.44
CA ILE A 72 13.90 -6.66 -9.02
C ILE A 72 14.03 -6.71 -7.50
N VAL A 73 13.15 -7.43 -6.81
CA VAL A 73 13.26 -7.65 -5.36
C VAL A 73 14.13 -8.88 -5.10
N ASN A 74 15.13 -8.71 -4.24
CA ASN A 74 16.00 -9.79 -3.81
C ASN A 74 15.26 -10.75 -2.85
N PRO A 75 15.76 -11.99 -2.65
CA PRO A 75 15.13 -12.94 -1.73
C PRO A 75 15.03 -12.47 -0.28
N ASP A 76 15.86 -11.50 0.14
CA ASP A 76 15.84 -10.87 1.47
C ASP A 76 14.87 -9.67 1.55
N GLY A 77 14.14 -9.38 0.47
CA GLY A 77 13.22 -8.25 0.39
C GLY A 77 13.90 -6.92 0.07
N SER A 78 15.22 -6.87 -0.10
CA SER A 78 15.92 -5.64 -0.49
C SER A 78 15.74 -5.32 -1.99
N ASN A 79 16.07 -4.08 -2.37
CA ASN A 79 16.11 -3.69 -3.78
C ASN A 79 17.31 -4.35 -4.47
N GLY A 80 17.03 -5.11 -5.52
CA GLY A 80 18.01 -5.70 -6.42
C GLY A 80 18.30 -4.79 -7.61
N THR A 81 18.39 -5.41 -8.79
CA THR A 81 18.75 -4.69 -10.03
C THR A 81 17.66 -3.71 -10.45
N LEU A 82 18.03 -2.45 -10.72
CA LEU A 82 17.15 -1.47 -11.38
C LEU A 82 16.87 -1.92 -12.81
N ILE A 83 15.58 -2.03 -13.15
CA ILE A 83 15.11 -2.52 -14.46
C ILE A 83 14.20 -1.53 -15.19
N GLY A 84 13.87 -0.38 -14.60
CA GLY A 84 13.08 0.64 -15.30
C GLY A 84 13.04 1.97 -14.56
N THR A 85 12.79 3.05 -15.28
CA THR A 85 12.58 4.39 -14.72
C THR A 85 11.58 5.15 -15.58
N ALA A 86 10.71 5.93 -14.93
CA ALA A 86 9.73 6.80 -15.56
C ALA A 86 9.49 8.03 -14.67
N THR A 87 8.77 9.02 -15.19
CA THR A 87 8.32 10.18 -14.42
C THR A 87 6.81 10.32 -14.60
N THR A 88 6.09 10.67 -13.53
CA THR A 88 4.65 10.89 -13.61
C THR A 88 4.32 12.18 -14.34
N GLY A 89 3.36 12.10 -15.27
CA GLY A 89 2.80 13.25 -15.98
C GLY A 89 1.62 13.88 -15.25
N SER A 90 0.81 14.63 -15.98
CA SER A 90 -0.48 15.15 -15.49
C SER A 90 -1.38 14.01 -15.01
N GLY A 91 -2.07 14.19 -13.88
CA GLY A 91 -2.90 13.14 -13.30
C GLY A 91 -2.11 12.01 -12.63
N GLY A 92 -0.80 12.20 -12.39
CA GLY A 92 0.03 11.27 -11.64
C GLY A 92 0.35 9.95 -12.36
N THR A 93 0.01 9.85 -13.66
CA THR A 93 0.20 8.63 -14.45
C THR A 93 1.63 8.49 -14.98
N PHE A 94 2.13 7.27 -15.11
CA PHE A 94 3.40 6.96 -15.76
C PHE A 94 3.27 5.80 -16.75
N ASN A 95 4.19 5.76 -17.72
CA ASN A 95 4.41 4.63 -18.62
C ASN A 95 5.91 4.31 -18.60
N MET A 96 6.24 3.03 -18.46
CA MET A 96 7.59 2.52 -18.29
C MET A 96 7.80 1.28 -19.16
N THR A 97 8.96 1.19 -19.81
CA THR A 97 9.43 -0.05 -20.41
C THR A 97 10.55 -0.63 -19.55
N LEU A 98 10.38 -1.85 -19.09
CA LEU A 98 11.38 -2.59 -18.32
C LEU A 98 12.48 -3.11 -19.24
N ALA A 99 13.74 -3.02 -18.78
CA ALA A 99 14.92 -3.53 -19.50
C ALA A 99 14.92 -5.06 -19.68
N ARG A 100 14.12 -5.78 -18.88
CA ARG A 100 13.89 -7.23 -18.99
C ARG A 100 12.54 -7.60 -18.42
N ALA A 101 11.94 -8.68 -18.93
CA ALA A 101 10.79 -9.29 -18.29
C ALA A 101 11.26 -10.04 -17.02
N PRO A 102 10.65 -9.82 -15.85
CA PRO A 102 11.19 -10.29 -14.56
C PRO A 102 10.97 -11.80 -14.24
N TYR A 103 11.05 -12.71 -15.23
CA TYR A 103 10.47 -14.06 -15.11
C TYR A 103 11.42 -15.26 -15.19
N ALA A 104 12.71 -15.10 -14.92
CA ALA A 104 13.58 -16.27 -14.93
C ALA A 104 13.30 -17.24 -13.75
N THR A 105 12.95 -16.75 -12.55
CA THR A 105 12.88 -17.61 -11.34
C THR A 105 11.94 -17.09 -10.23
N ALA A 106 10.91 -16.30 -10.58
CA ALA A 106 10.14 -15.41 -9.70
C ALA A 106 10.96 -14.19 -9.26
N SER A 107 10.57 -13.02 -9.75
CA SER A 107 11.21 -11.77 -9.37
C SER A 107 10.09 -10.77 -9.16
N TYR A 108 9.67 -10.67 -7.91
CA TYR A 108 8.81 -9.57 -7.48
C TYR A 108 9.45 -8.27 -7.96
N VAL A 109 8.62 -7.33 -8.39
CA VAL A 109 9.09 -6.01 -8.81
C VAL A 109 8.66 -5.01 -7.77
N ARG A 110 9.61 -4.24 -7.25
CA ARG A 110 9.32 -3.06 -6.44
C ARG A 110 9.33 -1.83 -7.32
N PHE A 111 8.26 -1.07 -7.28
CA PHE A 111 8.24 0.30 -7.77
C PHE A 111 8.49 1.22 -6.57
N VAL A 112 9.54 2.02 -6.66
CA VAL A 112 9.88 3.06 -5.67
C VAL A 112 9.67 4.40 -6.34
N THR A 113 8.91 5.26 -5.70
CA THR A 113 8.63 6.60 -6.18
C THR A 113 9.39 7.60 -5.33
N THR A 114 9.92 8.68 -5.92
CA THR A 114 10.58 9.75 -5.16
C THR A 114 10.27 11.12 -5.76
N GLY A 115 10.04 12.11 -4.90
CA GLY A 115 9.74 13.48 -5.30
C GLY A 115 8.34 13.63 -5.90
N GLY A 116 8.08 14.81 -6.48
CA GLY A 116 6.76 15.20 -6.97
C GLY A 116 5.86 15.75 -5.87
N THR A 117 4.72 16.27 -6.30
CA THR A 117 3.78 16.98 -5.43
C THR A 117 2.34 16.60 -5.75
N TYR A 118 1.48 16.73 -4.76
CA TYR A 118 0.03 16.58 -4.89
C TYR A 118 -0.65 17.62 -4.00
N THR A 119 -1.94 17.84 -4.23
CA THR A 119 -2.78 18.62 -3.33
C THR A 119 -3.49 17.65 -2.39
N SER A 120 -3.23 17.79 -1.10
CA SER A 120 -3.88 16.97 -0.07
C SER A 120 -5.39 17.21 -0.10
N THR A 121 -6.17 16.12 -0.16
CA THR A 121 -7.63 16.20 -0.14
C THR A 121 -8.18 16.63 1.21
N ALA A 122 -7.42 16.44 2.30
CA ALA A 122 -7.89 16.74 3.65
C ALA A 122 -7.87 18.25 3.97
N ASP A 123 -6.86 18.98 3.49
CA ASP A 123 -6.61 20.38 3.87
C ASP A 123 -6.29 21.32 2.69
N SER A 124 -6.37 20.82 1.45
CA SER A 124 -6.05 21.57 0.21
C SER A 124 -4.66 22.19 0.18
N THR A 125 -3.72 21.65 0.95
CA THR A 125 -2.32 22.08 0.95
C THR A 125 -1.52 21.30 -0.09
N MET A 126 -0.52 21.94 -0.69
CA MET A 126 0.45 21.25 -1.52
C MET A 126 1.40 20.46 -0.64
N GLN A 127 1.51 19.17 -0.90
CA GLN A 127 2.36 18.25 -0.16
C GLN A 127 3.39 17.63 -1.11
N THR A 128 4.59 17.38 -0.58
CA THR A 128 5.66 16.71 -1.31
C THR A 128 5.61 15.23 -1.03
N ASN A 129 5.65 14.41 -2.10
CA ASN A 129 5.90 12.99 -1.96
C ASN A 129 7.40 12.77 -1.72
N ASN A 130 7.77 12.16 -0.59
CA ASN A 130 9.16 11.82 -0.32
C ASN A 130 9.51 10.48 -0.96
N SER A 131 8.86 9.40 -0.49
CA SER A 131 9.01 8.07 -1.06
C SER A 131 7.80 7.18 -0.77
N LEU A 132 7.22 6.62 -1.83
CA LEU A 132 6.24 5.53 -1.74
C LEU A 132 6.78 4.29 -2.43
N GLU A 133 6.24 3.14 -2.04
CA GLU A 133 6.59 1.87 -2.66
C GLU A 133 5.37 1.03 -2.96
N LEU A 134 5.50 0.20 -3.99
CA LEU A 134 4.59 -0.90 -4.29
C LEU A 134 5.43 -2.11 -4.65
N VAL A 135 5.03 -3.29 -4.19
CA VAL A 135 5.62 -4.55 -4.63
C VAL A 135 4.56 -5.38 -5.33
N THR A 136 4.88 -5.86 -6.53
CA THR A 136 4.03 -6.78 -7.30
C THR A 136 4.72 -8.13 -7.49
N PRO A 137 4.01 -9.27 -7.42
CA PRO A 137 4.56 -10.59 -7.70
C PRO A 137 4.86 -10.83 -9.18
N TYR A 138 4.19 -10.10 -10.09
CA TYR A 138 4.36 -10.25 -11.54
C TYR A 138 3.89 -9.03 -12.34
N VAL A 139 4.28 -9.01 -13.62
CA VAL A 139 3.96 -7.98 -14.64
C VAL A 139 3.63 -8.69 -15.95
N THR A 140 2.36 -8.99 -16.18
CA THR A 140 1.92 -9.73 -17.36
C THR A 140 1.09 -8.83 -18.26
N THR A 141 0.79 -9.27 -19.48
CA THR A 141 -0.16 -8.56 -20.35
C THR A 141 -1.56 -8.43 -19.76
N ALA A 142 -1.91 -9.29 -18.79
CA ALA A 142 -3.17 -9.19 -18.04
C ALA A 142 -3.03 -8.32 -16.77
N PHE A 143 -1.81 -8.05 -16.33
CA PHE A 143 -1.53 -7.34 -15.08
C PHE A 143 -0.26 -6.51 -15.19
N ASN A 144 -0.38 -5.33 -15.80
CA ASN A 144 0.72 -4.40 -16.03
C ASN A 144 0.37 -2.94 -15.70
N ASN A 145 -0.75 -2.71 -15.01
CA ASN A 145 -1.17 -1.40 -14.54
C ASN A 145 -1.15 -1.35 -13.00
N PHE A 146 -0.37 -0.43 -12.43
CA PHE A 146 -0.16 -0.36 -10.97
C PHE A 146 -0.47 1.01 -10.39
N VAL A 147 -1.08 1.04 -9.22
CA VAL A 147 -1.40 2.25 -8.47
C VAL A 147 -0.58 2.26 -7.19
N ILE A 148 0.38 3.19 -7.11
CA ILE A 148 1.32 3.28 -5.98
C ILE A 148 0.77 4.28 -4.97
N THR A 149 0.61 3.85 -3.71
CA THR A 149 0.00 4.63 -2.64
C THR A 149 0.69 4.45 -1.29
N PRO A 150 0.38 5.30 -0.29
CA PRO A 150 0.74 5.06 1.10
C PRO A 150 0.36 3.67 1.60
N VAL A 151 -0.79 3.13 1.19
CA VAL A 151 -1.25 1.80 1.60
C VAL A 151 -0.35 0.71 1.00
N THR A 152 0.04 0.84 -0.26
CA THR A 152 0.98 -0.11 -0.88
C THR A 152 2.37 0.00 -0.26
N TYR A 153 2.74 1.20 0.22
CA TYR A 153 3.99 1.42 0.93
C TYR A 153 4.01 0.67 2.27
N VAL A 154 2.96 0.79 3.10
CA VAL A 154 2.84 0.01 4.34
C VAL A 154 2.92 -1.50 4.07
N ALA A 155 2.23 -2.00 3.03
CA ALA A 155 2.30 -3.40 2.64
C ALA A 155 3.72 -3.83 2.23
N SER A 156 4.43 -2.99 1.45
CA SER A 156 5.82 -3.20 1.06
C SER A 156 6.75 -3.29 2.28
N GLN A 157 6.64 -2.35 3.21
CA GLN A 157 7.49 -2.30 4.40
C GLN A 157 7.25 -3.51 5.32
N ARG A 158 6.00 -3.92 5.51
CA ARG A 158 5.68 -5.16 6.23
C ARG A 158 6.24 -6.40 5.54
N MET A 159 6.12 -6.49 4.22
CA MET A 159 6.71 -7.60 3.46
C MET A 159 8.23 -7.67 3.72
N VAL A 160 8.94 -6.53 3.61
CA VAL A 160 10.39 -6.47 3.87
C VAL A 160 10.72 -6.93 5.29
N TYR A 161 9.97 -6.46 6.29
CA TYR A 161 10.15 -6.89 7.67
C TYR A 161 9.98 -8.41 7.84
N LEU A 162 8.90 -8.99 7.31
CA LEU A 162 8.64 -10.43 7.39
C LEU A 162 9.74 -11.24 6.70
N VAL A 163 10.18 -10.81 5.51
CA VAL A 163 11.25 -11.50 4.80
C VAL A 163 12.58 -11.40 5.56
N SER A 164 12.88 -10.26 6.16
CA SER A 164 14.08 -10.09 7.00
C SER A 164 14.09 -10.97 8.25
N THR A 165 12.92 -11.45 8.69
CA THR A 165 12.77 -12.38 9.82
C THR A 165 12.69 -13.85 9.39
N GLY A 166 12.91 -14.13 8.09
CA GLY A 166 13.01 -15.49 7.54
C GLY A 166 11.75 -16.01 6.85
N VAL A 167 10.71 -15.18 6.69
CA VAL A 167 9.52 -15.55 5.91
C VAL A 167 9.88 -15.54 4.42
N SER A 168 9.32 -16.48 3.63
CA SER A 168 9.53 -16.47 2.18
C SER A 168 8.93 -15.22 1.55
N LEU A 169 9.49 -14.75 0.43
CA LEU A 169 8.98 -13.56 -0.26
C LEU A 169 7.50 -13.66 -0.64
N ALA A 170 7.03 -14.85 -1.04
CA ALA A 170 5.62 -15.09 -1.34
C ALA A 170 4.70 -14.96 -0.12
N ASN A 171 5.09 -15.56 1.01
CA ASN A 171 4.31 -15.45 2.24
C ASN A 171 4.39 -14.05 2.85
N GLY A 172 5.56 -13.39 2.77
CA GLY A 172 5.73 -12.01 3.20
C GLY A 172 4.84 -11.06 2.41
N TYR A 173 4.73 -11.26 1.08
CA TYR A 173 3.86 -10.47 0.22
C TYR A 173 2.39 -10.65 0.59
N THR A 174 1.90 -11.89 0.71
CA THR A 174 0.49 -12.15 1.02
C THR A 174 0.12 -11.63 2.42
N LEU A 175 0.98 -11.81 3.43
CA LEU A 175 0.77 -11.27 4.78
C LEU A 175 0.87 -9.74 4.86
N GLY A 176 1.73 -9.13 4.04
CA GLY A 176 1.83 -7.68 3.92
C GLY A 176 0.57 -7.08 3.31
N ALA A 177 0.12 -7.64 2.19
CA ALA A 177 -1.09 -7.21 1.50
C ALA A 177 -2.34 -7.44 2.37
N SER A 178 -2.51 -8.61 2.98
CA SER A 178 -3.69 -8.89 3.80
C SER A 178 -3.85 -7.94 5.00
N MET A 179 -2.74 -7.46 5.58
CA MET A 179 -2.81 -6.48 6.66
C MET A 179 -3.51 -5.21 6.17
N VAL A 180 -3.04 -4.63 5.06
CA VAL A 180 -3.54 -3.31 4.62
C VAL A 180 -4.99 -3.33 4.16
N LEU A 181 -5.48 -4.47 3.65
CA LEU A 181 -6.89 -4.65 3.30
C LEU A 181 -7.82 -4.51 4.52
N SER A 182 -7.34 -4.86 5.72
CA SER A 182 -8.09 -4.79 6.98
C SER A 182 -7.78 -3.57 7.84
N MET A 183 -6.66 -2.90 7.60
CA MET A 183 -6.06 -1.96 8.55
C MET A 183 -6.73 -0.58 8.59
N ILE A 184 -7.36 -0.14 7.49
CA ILE A 184 -7.74 1.28 7.33
C ILE A 184 -9.26 1.51 7.21
N GLY A 185 -10.08 0.46 7.15
CA GLY A 185 -11.54 0.59 7.14
C GLY A 185 -12.31 -0.24 8.18
N GLY A 186 -11.62 -0.99 9.04
CA GLY A 186 -12.26 -1.86 10.02
C GLY A 186 -13.10 -2.95 9.35
N ASN A 187 -14.43 -2.83 9.41
CA ASN A 187 -15.35 -3.72 8.67
C ASN A 187 -15.45 -3.39 7.18
N ASP A 188 -15.02 -2.19 6.78
CA ASP A 188 -14.90 -1.77 5.39
C ASP A 188 -13.51 -2.16 4.89
N ALA A 189 -13.42 -3.11 3.96
CA ALA A 189 -12.14 -3.60 3.46
C ALA A 189 -11.95 -3.13 2.02
N ILE A 190 -10.70 -2.76 1.70
CA ILE A 190 -10.31 -2.58 0.30
C ILE A 190 -10.57 -3.93 -0.40
N LEU A 191 -11.51 -3.95 -1.35
CA LEU A 191 -11.98 -5.15 -2.04
C LEU A 191 -12.60 -6.25 -1.14
N ALA A 192 -13.58 -5.89 -0.29
CA ALA A 192 -14.28 -6.83 0.60
C ALA A 192 -14.92 -8.08 -0.06
N GLN A 193 -15.19 -8.05 -1.37
CA GLN A 193 -15.83 -9.16 -2.10
C GLN A 193 -14.85 -10.02 -2.92
N ASP A 194 -13.57 -9.64 -3.01
CA ASP A 194 -12.58 -10.42 -3.74
C ASP A 194 -11.87 -11.42 -2.83
N THR A 195 -12.05 -12.71 -3.11
CA THR A 195 -11.46 -13.80 -2.31
C THR A 195 -10.33 -14.52 -3.02
N GLY A 196 -10.07 -14.21 -4.29
CA GLY A 196 -9.13 -14.98 -5.11
C GLY A 196 -7.70 -14.52 -4.91
N THR A 197 -7.45 -13.25 -5.21
CA THR A 197 -6.11 -12.67 -5.26
C THR A 197 -6.06 -11.24 -4.70
N PRO A 198 -6.72 -10.93 -3.57
CA PRO A 198 -7.06 -9.55 -3.20
C PRO A 198 -5.84 -8.64 -3.03
N GLY A 199 -4.67 -9.17 -2.63
CA GLY A 199 -3.41 -8.43 -2.55
C GLY A 199 -2.76 -8.09 -3.89
N VAL A 200 -3.18 -8.73 -4.97
CA VAL A 200 -2.82 -8.40 -6.36
C VAL A 200 -3.84 -7.41 -6.91
N ASP A 201 -5.13 -7.70 -6.71
CA ASP A 201 -6.21 -6.94 -7.34
C ASP A 201 -6.27 -5.48 -6.88
N TYR A 202 -5.99 -5.22 -5.59
CA TYR A 202 -5.98 -3.84 -5.07
C TYR A 202 -4.83 -3.00 -5.65
N LEU A 203 -3.77 -3.61 -6.17
CA LEU A 203 -2.64 -2.88 -6.77
C LEU A 203 -3.03 -2.20 -8.09
N ALA A 204 -4.12 -2.62 -8.74
CA ALA A 204 -4.64 -1.99 -9.95
C ALA A 204 -5.86 -1.09 -9.66
N LEU A 205 -6.37 -1.10 -8.42
CA LEU A 205 -7.53 -0.33 -8.02
C LEU A 205 -7.15 1.15 -7.89
N VAL A 206 -7.83 2.00 -8.68
CA VAL A 206 -7.69 3.46 -8.55
C VAL A 206 -8.58 3.94 -7.40
N PRO A 207 -8.02 4.61 -6.36
CA PRO A 207 -8.79 5.13 -5.24
C PRO A 207 -9.93 6.05 -5.71
N GLY A 208 -11.14 5.84 -5.18
CA GLY A 208 -12.33 6.64 -5.50
C GLY A 208 -12.91 6.42 -6.90
N SER A 209 -12.41 5.42 -7.64
CA SER A 209 -13.01 5.00 -8.90
C SER A 209 -14.29 4.19 -8.68
N SER A 210 -15.05 3.92 -9.75
CA SER A 210 -16.25 3.06 -9.67
C SER A 210 -15.96 1.63 -9.21
N SER A 211 -14.70 1.17 -9.30
CA SER A 211 -14.27 -0.12 -8.78
C SER A 211 -13.97 -0.09 -7.28
N ASP A 212 -13.81 1.10 -6.70
CA ASP A 212 -13.72 1.35 -5.26
C ASP A 212 -15.13 1.65 -4.75
N THR A 213 -16.00 0.64 -4.80
CA THR A 213 -17.47 0.80 -4.69
C THR A 213 -17.98 1.37 -3.37
N LEU A 214 -17.17 1.27 -2.31
CA LEU A 214 -17.41 1.89 -1.01
C LEU A 214 -16.35 2.95 -0.69
N ASN A 215 -15.57 3.44 -1.65
CA ASN A 215 -14.46 4.38 -1.43
C ASN A 215 -13.46 3.99 -0.33
N ALA A 216 -13.45 2.75 0.15
CA ALA A 216 -12.63 2.32 1.27
C ALA A 216 -11.14 2.64 1.03
N TYR A 217 -10.70 2.57 -0.24
CA TYR A 217 -9.34 2.94 -0.59
C TYR A 217 -9.12 4.46 -0.56
N ALA A 218 -9.99 5.26 -1.18
CA ALA A 218 -9.87 6.72 -1.10
C ALA A 218 -9.96 7.26 0.34
N ASP A 219 -10.88 6.71 1.14
CA ASP A 219 -11.05 7.07 2.55
C ASP A 219 -9.79 6.76 3.34
N ALA A 220 -9.17 5.59 3.10
CA ALA A 220 -7.92 5.22 3.73
C ALA A 220 -6.80 6.22 3.47
N LEU A 221 -6.71 6.73 2.25
CA LEU A 221 -5.71 7.73 1.87
C LEU A 221 -5.99 9.09 2.49
N ASN A 222 -7.26 9.49 2.58
CA ASN A 222 -7.65 10.73 3.25
C ASN A 222 -7.38 10.68 4.76
N GLN A 223 -7.56 9.53 5.41
CA GLN A 223 -7.27 9.36 6.84
C GLN A 223 -5.79 9.56 7.18
N ILE A 224 -4.90 9.13 6.28
CA ILE A 224 -3.45 9.36 6.44
C ILE A 224 -3.15 10.87 6.41
N GLU A 225 -3.81 11.62 5.52
CA GLU A 225 -3.70 13.07 5.50
C GLU A 225 -4.32 13.74 6.71
N ALA A 226 -5.51 13.30 7.13
CA ALA A 226 -6.19 13.82 8.32
C ALA A 226 -5.33 13.67 9.58
N PHE A 227 -4.65 12.52 9.72
CA PHE A 227 -3.65 12.32 10.76
C PHE A 227 -2.50 13.35 10.68
N GLY A 228 -1.99 13.60 9.48
CA GLY A 228 -1.00 14.65 9.25
C GLY A 228 -1.51 16.06 9.58
N VAL A 229 -2.80 16.34 9.37
CA VAL A 229 -3.42 17.62 9.75
C VAL A 229 -3.57 17.74 11.27
N GLU A 230 -4.10 16.73 11.96
CA GLU A 230 -4.33 16.82 13.41
C GLU A 230 -3.04 17.04 14.19
N TYR A 231 -1.95 16.42 13.75
CA TYR A 231 -0.65 16.49 14.45
C TYR A 231 0.36 17.42 13.80
N ASP A 232 -0.06 18.23 12.82
CA ASP A 232 0.78 19.16 12.07
C ASP A 232 2.07 18.48 11.53
N LEU A 233 1.91 17.39 10.80
CA LEU A 233 2.99 16.60 10.22
C LEU A 233 2.99 16.70 8.69
N PRO A 234 4.14 16.86 8.02
CA PRO A 234 4.22 16.65 6.57
C PRO A 234 3.67 15.26 6.21
N SER A 235 3.01 15.14 5.06
CA SER A 235 2.35 13.86 4.71
C SER A 235 3.31 12.68 4.64
N SER A 236 4.53 12.88 4.14
CA SER A 236 5.56 11.84 4.14
C SER A 236 5.94 11.33 5.53
N VAL A 237 5.75 12.15 6.57
CA VAL A 237 6.00 11.76 7.96
C VAL A 237 4.82 10.96 8.49
N ALA A 238 3.58 11.38 8.20
CA ALA A 238 2.38 10.61 8.53
C ALA A 238 2.41 9.21 7.90
N GLU A 239 2.82 9.11 6.63
CA GLU A 239 3.02 7.86 5.90
C GLU A 239 4.10 6.96 6.55
N SER A 240 5.27 7.52 6.91
CA SER A 240 6.36 6.79 7.56
C SER A 240 5.94 6.27 8.93
N VAL A 241 5.31 7.13 9.75
CA VAL A 241 4.84 6.80 11.09
C VAL A 241 3.78 5.69 11.04
N LEU A 242 2.83 5.76 10.10
CA LEU A 242 1.86 4.70 9.91
C LEU A 242 2.58 3.39 9.58
N SER A 243 3.46 3.40 8.57
CA SER A 243 4.19 2.21 8.15
C SER A 243 5.00 1.57 9.29
N GLU A 244 5.78 2.37 10.01
CA GLU A 244 6.61 1.91 11.13
C GLU A 244 5.76 1.33 12.27
N SER A 245 4.62 1.96 12.56
CA SER A 245 3.70 1.50 13.62
C SER A 245 3.03 0.15 13.31
N GLN A 246 3.04 -0.29 12.06
CA GLN A 246 2.30 -1.47 11.58
C GLN A 246 3.20 -2.63 11.14
N LEU A 247 4.52 -2.51 11.27
CA LEU A 247 5.47 -3.52 10.77
C LEU A 247 5.16 -4.94 11.26
N THR A 248 4.82 -5.10 12.54
CA THR A 248 4.48 -6.41 13.15
C THR A 248 3.09 -6.89 12.78
N GLY A 249 2.22 -6.03 12.24
CA GLY A 249 0.84 -6.34 11.87
C GLY A 249 -0.17 -6.01 12.96
N SER A 250 0.33 -5.52 14.07
CA SER A 250 -0.45 -4.91 15.12
C SER A 250 0.09 -3.51 15.36
N PRO A 251 -0.77 -2.51 15.61
CA PRO A 251 -0.32 -1.14 15.87
C PRO A 251 0.62 -1.09 17.08
N SER A 252 1.72 -0.35 16.97
CA SER A 252 2.71 -0.16 18.05
C SER A 252 3.25 1.28 18.08
N ALA A 253 3.58 1.77 19.27
CA ALA A 253 4.30 3.04 19.45
C ALA A 253 5.83 2.90 19.28
N THR A 254 6.32 1.67 19.18
CA THR A 254 7.74 1.33 19.03
C THR A 254 7.97 0.39 17.87
N MET A 255 9.19 0.44 17.32
CA MET A 255 9.67 -0.48 16.31
C MET A 255 9.77 -1.91 16.86
N PRO A 256 9.80 -2.96 16.01
CA PRO A 256 9.90 -4.34 16.45
C PRO A 256 11.12 -4.67 17.34
N ASN A 257 12.19 -3.89 17.23
CA ASN A 257 13.40 -4.01 18.05
C ASN A 257 13.31 -3.25 19.39
N GLY A 258 12.15 -2.65 19.72
CA GLY A 258 11.91 -1.87 20.92
C GLY A 258 12.36 -0.40 20.84
N SER A 259 12.96 0.04 19.73
CA SER A 259 13.32 1.45 19.55
C SER A 259 12.10 2.34 19.31
N ALA A 260 12.22 3.62 19.67
CA ALA A 260 11.15 4.58 19.45
C ALA A 260 10.93 4.84 17.95
N ILE A 261 9.67 5.05 17.57
CA ILE A 261 9.29 5.58 16.26
C ILE A 261 9.44 7.11 16.34
N TYR A 262 10.34 7.69 15.55
CA TYR A 262 10.56 9.12 15.53
C TYR A 262 9.59 9.80 14.57
N VAL A 263 8.92 10.84 15.07
CA VAL A 263 8.00 11.67 14.29
C VAL A 263 8.75 12.89 13.77
N GLY A 264 9.65 13.47 14.57
CA GLY A 264 10.25 14.76 14.29
C GLY A 264 9.36 15.94 14.70
N GLN A 265 9.82 17.17 14.47
CA GLN A 265 9.06 18.37 14.86
C GLN A 265 9.39 19.58 13.97
N TRP A 266 8.48 20.56 13.92
CA TRP A 266 8.77 21.85 13.28
C TRP A 266 9.75 22.68 14.09
N GLN A 267 10.76 23.22 13.40
CA GLN A 267 11.75 24.14 13.97
C GLN A 267 11.95 25.29 12.99
N SER A 268 11.60 26.50 13.43
CA SER A 268 11.75 27.72 12.61
C SER A 268 11.11 27.61 11.21
N GLY A 269 9.94 26.96 11.12
CA GLY A 269 9.21 26.80 9.86
C GLY A 269 9.73 25.69 8.93
N THR A 270 10.71 24.90 9.35
CA THR A 270 11.16 23.69 8.63
C THR A 270 10.94 22.45 9.48
N PHE A 271 10.46 21.37 8.88
CA PHE A 271 10.26 20.12 9.61
C PHE A 271 11.60 19.38 9.80
N ASN A 272 11.95 19.09 11.05
CA ASN A 272 13.14 18.33 11.40
C ASN A 272 12.75 16.90 11.80
N THR A 273 12.97 15.96 10.88
CA THR A 273 12.71 14.53 11.08
C THR A 273 13.64 13.87 12.09
N ALA A 274 14.79 14.48 12.41
CA ALA A 274 15.75 13.96 13.39
C ALA A 274 15.52 14.51 14.81
N ALA A 275 14.51 15.36 15.01
CA ALA A 275 14.18 15.83 16.35
C ALA A 275 13.73 14.66 17.24
N PRO A 276 14.07 14.65 18.54
CA PRO A 276 13.77 13.55 19.46
C PRO A 276 12.31 13.54 19.92
N TYR A 277 11.38 13.84 19.01
CA TYR A 277 9.95 13.76 19.22
C TYR A 277 9.45 12.44 18.63
N THR A 278 8.79 11.63 19.45
CA THR A 278 8.45 10.24 19.14
C THR A 278 6.95 10.03 19.05
N LEU A 279 6.56 8.88 18.49
CA LEU A 279 5.15 8.49 18.44
C LEU A 279 4.54 8.34 19.84
N ALA A 280 5.34 7.93 20.83
CA ALA A 280 4.91 7.88 22.22
C ALA A 280 4.68 9.28 22.82
N ASP A 281 5.37 10.32 22.33
CA ASP A 281 5.15 11.70 22.78
C ASP A 281 3.86 12.30 22.19
N ILE A 282 3.42 11.83 21.02
CA ILE A 282 2.08 12.11 20.49
C ILE A 282 1.01 11.45 21.37
N TYR A 283 1.27 10.21 21.80
CA TYR A 283 0.30 9.37 22.49
C TYR A 283 0.67 9.17 23.97
N ALA A 284 0.30 10.13 24.83
CA ALA A 284 0.28 9.89 26.28
C ALA A 284 -0.59 8.65 26.60
N ALA A 285 -0.31 7.98 27.74
CA ALA A 285 -0.64 6.59 28.13
C ALA A 285 -2.06 6.00 27.87
N ASN A 286 -3.02 6.73 27.30
CA ASN A 286 -4.38 6.28 26.95
C ASN A 286 -4.81 6.60 25.51
N ALA A 287 -3.90 6.97 24.61
CA ALA A 287 -4.26 7.42 23.27
C ALA A 287 -4.25 6.31 22.21
N VAL A 288 -5.10 6.47 21.19
CA VAL A 288 -5.33 5.49 20.12
C VAL A 288 -4.19 5.58 19.11
N LEU A 289 -3.52 4.46 18.80
CA LEU A 289 -2.40 4.40 17.84
C LEU A 289 -2.84 4.75 16.40
N PRO A 290 -1.90 5.08 15.47
CA PRO A 290 -2.24 5.73 14.20
C PRO A 290 -3.36 5.07 13.40
N SER A 291 -3.37 3.74 13.27
CA SER A 291 -4.45 3.05 12.53
C SER A 291 -5.81 3.13 13.23
N GLY A 292 -5.85 3.12 14.57
CA GLY A 292 -7.10 3.30 15.31
C GLY A 292 -7.57 4.74 15.28
N GLU A 293 -6.63 5.70 15.23
CA GLU A 293 -6.92 7.12 15.07
C GLU A 293 -7.48 7.40 13.67
N MET A 294 -6.86 6.82 12.64
CA MET A 294 -7.36 6.79 11.25
C MET A 294 -8.78 6.24 11.17
N PHE A 295 -9.03 5.06 11.77
CA PHE A 295 -10.37 4.49 11.84
C PHE A 295 -11.38 5.41 12.57
N ARG A 296 -10.92 6.12 13.62
CA ARG A 296 -11.74 7.11 14.33
C ARG A 296 -12.08 8.30 13.43
N PHE A 297 -11.15 8.86 12.66
CA PHE A 297 -11.45 9.92 11.69
C PHE A 297 -12.55 9.50 10.72
N MET A 298 -12.40 8.33 10.12
CA MET A 298 -13.38 7.80 9.17
C MET A 298 -14.76 7.70 9.80
N THR A 299 -14.89 6.96 10.90
CA THR A 299 -16.20 6.79 11.55
C THR A 299 -16.82 8.12 11.96
N TRP A 300 -16.03 9.08 12.44
CA TRP A 300 -16.54 10.35 12.93
C TRP A 300 -16.86 11.36 11.83
N GLU A 301 -16.16 11.33 10.69
CA GLU A 301 -16.49 12.15 9.53
C GLU A 301 -17.76 11.68 8.83
N TYR A 302 -17.90 10.37 8.61
CA TYR A 302 -19.14 9.80 8.07
C TYR A 302 -20.31 10.08 9.02
N ALA A 303 -20.10 9.89 10.33
CA ALA A 303 -21.11 10.23 11.32
C ALA A 303 -21.48 11.72 11.32
N HIS A 304 -20.51 12.61 11.13
CA HIS A 304 -20.77 14.05 11.01
C HIS A 304 -21.59 14.39 9.75
N ALA A 305 -21.23 13.83 8.60
CA ALA A 305 -21.93 14.04 7.33
C ALA A 305 -23.39 13.54 7.39
N ASP A 306 -23.59 12.37 8.00
CA ASP A 306 -24.91 11.77 8.17
C ASP A 306 -25.75 12.56 9.19
N CYS A 307 -25.15 13.04 10.28
CA CYS A 307 -25.79 13.97 11.22
C CYS A 307 -26.19 15.30 10.57
N ALA A 308 -25.40 15.82 9.62
CA ALA A 308 -25.70 17.06 8.91
C ALA A 308 -26.78 16.88 7.84
N SER A 309 -26.82 15.73 7.17
CA SER A 309 -27.79 15.41 6.12
C SER A 309 -29.11 14.82 6.65
N GLY A 310 -29.09 14.25 7.85
CA GLY A 310 -30.21 13.49 8.42
C GLY A 310 -30.40 12.10 7.78
N ASN A 311 -29.42 11.59 7.04
CA ASN A 311 -29.45 10.29 6.39
C ASN A 311 -28.29 9.41 6.86
N ASP A 312 -28.56 8.45 7.73
CA ASP A 312 -27.61 7.50 8.31
C ASP A 312 -27.45 6.18 7.54
N THR A 313 -28.21 6.03 6.43
CA THR A 313 -28.15 4.86 5.55
C THR A 313 -26.72 4.58 5.06
N PRO A 314 -25.94 5.58 4.60
CA PRO A 314 -24.62 5.31 4.05
C PRO A 314 -23.60 4.87 5.10
N TYR A 315 -23.64 5.44 6.32
CA TYR A 315 -22.85 4.92 7.43
C TYR A 315 -23.17 3.45 7.72
N PHE A 316 -24.45 3.07 7.78
CA PHE A 316 -24.84 1.69 8.09
C PHE A 316 -24.65 0.70 6.94
N ILE A 317 -24.49 1.17 5.70
CA ILE A 317 -24.00 0.31 4.59
C ILE A 317 -22.55 -0.13 4.87
N ARG A 318 -21.72 0.75 5.46
CA ARG A 318 -20.31 0.49 5.76
C ARG A 318 -20.08 -0.18 7.11
N TRP A 319 -20.82 0.24 8.12
CA TRP A 319 -20.79 -0.32 9.47
C TRP A 319 -22.19 -0.78 9.87
N PRO A 320 -22.64 -1.96 9.39
CA PRO A 320 -23.95 -2.48 9.72
C PRO A 320 -24.12 -2.63 11.23
N LEU A 321 -25.27 -2.16 11.74
CA LEU A 321 -25.62 -2.38 13.14
C LEU A 321 -25.74 -3.87 13.44
N THR A 322 -25.15 -4.28 14.56
CA THR A 322 -25.44 -5.60 15.08
C THR A 322 -26.86 -5.65 15.65
N SER A 323 -27.51 -6.82 15.57
CA SER A 323 -28.89 -6.97 16.04
C SER A 323 -29.01 -6.59 17.52
N GLY A 324 -29.83 -5.58 17.81
CA GLY A 324 -30.06 -5.07 19.17
C GLY A 324 -29.14 -3.90 19.58
N GLU A 325 -28.21 -3.50 18.71
CA GLU A 325 -27.38 -2.32 18.92
C GLU A 325 -28.20 -1.03 18.71
N PRO A 326 -28.15 -0.07 19.64
CA PRO A 326 -28.87 1.19 19.48
C PRO A 326 -28.27 2.03 18.36
N ASN A 327 -29.12 2.66 17.56
CA ASN A 327 -28.67 3.62 16.55
C ASN A 327 -28.06 4.86 17.25
N MET A 328 -26.74 4.99 17.15
CA MET A 328 -25.96 6.05 17.76
C MET A 328 -26.30 7.47 17.26
N PHE A 329 -26.95 7.60 16.10
CA PHE A 329 -27.41 8.89 15.55
C PHE A 329 -28.73 9.37 16.17
N THR A 330 -29.46 8.47 16.84
CA THR A 330 -30.74 8.78 17.50
C THR A 330 -30.61 8.95 19.01
N SER A 331 -29.47 8.58 19.60
CA SER A 331 -29.17 8.80 21.02
C SER A 331 -28.62 10.21 21.24
N GLY A 332 -29.27 10.98 22.12
CA GLY A 332 -29.03 12.42 22.27
C GLY A 332 -27.57 12.78 22.58
N GLY A 333 -26.94 13.57 21.70
CA GLY A 333 -25.63 14.21 21.90
C GLY A 333 -24.51 13.74 20.97
N ALA A 334 -24.67 12.60 20.27
CA ALA A 334 -23.60 12.04 19.41
C ALA A 334 -23.22 12.99 18.26
N CYS A 335 -24.20 13.56 17.55
CA CYS A 335 -23.96 14.50 16.46
C CYS A 335 -23.18 15.75 16.88
N THR A 336 -23.40 16.25 18.10
CA THR A 336 -22.64 17.39 18.64
C THR A 336 -21.17 17.03 18.84
N THR A 337 -20.89 15.82 19.32
CA THR A 337 -19.52 15.31 19.49
C THR A 337 -18.79 15.18 18.16
N TYR A 338 -19.42 14.58 17.15
CA TYR A 338 -18.83 14.44 15.81
C TYR A 338 -18.58 15.79 15.14
N GLY A 339 -19.56 16.71 15.21
CA GLY A 339 -19.39 18.07 14.70
C GLY A 339 -18.28 18.85 15.40
N SER A 340 -18.13 18.69 16.72
CA SER A 340 -17.05 19.33 17.48
C SER A 340 -15.67 18.82 17.06
N TYR A 341 -15.56 17.52 16.77
CA TYR A 341 -14.32 16.92 16.30
C TYR A 341 -13.89 17.41 14.92
N VAL A 342 -14.79 17.36 13.93
CA VAL A 342 -14.50 17.88 12.58
C VAL A 342 -14.15 19.37 12.65
N SER A 343 -14.85 20.14 13.48
CA SER A 343 -14.54 21.56 13.71
C SER A 343 -13.15 21.79 14.32
N LYS A 344 -12.71 20.92 15.23
CA LYS A 344 -11.36 20.97 15.82
C LYS A 344 -10.30 20.78 14.73
N ILE A 345 -10.43 19.78 13.87
CA ILE A 345 -9.47 19.54 12.78
C ILE A 345 -9.50 20.71 11.79
N ASN A 346 -10.69 21.19 11.42
CA ASN A 346 -10.85 22.36 10.55
C ASN A 346 -10.14 23.62 11.08
N ALA A 347 -10.21 23.86 12.40
CA ALA A 347 -9.51 24.99 13.00
C ALA A 347 -7.98 24.89 12.86
N LEU A 348 -7.42 23.67 12.85
CA LEU A 348 -5.97 23.45 12.73
C LEU A 348 -5.42 23.78 11.34
N VAL A 349 -6.21 23.60 10.28
CA VAL A 349 -5.75 23.78 8.89
C VAL A 349 -5.09 25.14 8.67
N SER A 350 -5.66 26.21 9.22
CA SER A 350 -5.12 27.58 9.04
C SER A 350 -3.89 27.89 9.91
N THR A 351 -3.66 27.12 10.97
CA THR A 351 -2.58 27.34 11.93
C THR A 351 -1.40 26.38 11.75
N ASN A 352 -1.60 25.27 11.05
CA ASN A 352 -0.58 24.27 10.77
C ASN A 352 0.54 24.85 9.90
N HIS A 353 1.76 24.37 10.08
CA HIS A 353 2.88 24.75 9.22
C HIS A 353 2.71 24.25 7.78
N ARG A 354 1.94 23.16 7.59
CA ARG A 354 1.48 22.68 6.26
C ARG A 354 0.74 23.76 5.46
N SER A 355 0.09 24.71 6.13
CA SER A 355 -0.74 25.75 5.51
C SER A 355 0.04 26.80 4.70
N ALA A 356 1.37 26.85 4.86
CA ALA A 356 2.23 27.75 4.11
C ALA A 356 2.15 27.53 2.57
N GLN A 357 1.63 26.38 2.14
CA GLN A 357 1.42 26.03 0.73
C GLN A 357 -0.05 25.71 0.40
N LEU A 358 -1.00 26.45 0.99
CA LEU A 358 -2.42 26.35 0.61
C LEU A 358 -2.62 26.68 -0.88
N VAL A 359 -3.30 25.77 -1.60
CA VAL A 359 -3.59 25.93 -3.04
C VAL A 359 -5.02 26.45 -3.27
N ALA A 360 -5.86 26.44 -2.23
CA ALA A 360 -7.23 26.98 -2.21
C ALA A 360 -7.50 27.69 -0.87
N SER A 361 -8.76 28.13 -0.63
CA SER A 361 -9.15 28.71 0.66
C SER A 361 -8.92 27.71 1.80
N ALA A 362 -8.40 28.19 2.94
CA ALA A 362 -8.20 27.36 4.12
C ALA A 362 -9.50 26.67 4.55
N GLY A 363 -9.45 25.35 4.70
CA GLY A 363 -10.56 24.55 5.17
C GLY A 363 -10.22 23.07 5.17
N TYR A 364 -10.62 22.37 6.22
CA TYR A 364 -10.67 20.93 6.23
C TYR A 364 -11.81 20.47 5.34
N VAL A 365 -11.55 19.48 4.50
CA VAL A 365 -12.57 18.84 3.68
C VAL A 365 -12.89 17.50 4.35
N PRO A 366 -13.86 17.46 5.28
CA PRO A 366 -14.32 16.19 5.80
C PRO A 366 -14.91 15.36 4.65
N GLN A 367 -14.86 14.04 4.78
CA GLN A 367 -15.62 13.16 3.89
C GLN A 367 -17.11 13.52 4.00
N THR A 368 -17.64 14.21 3.00
CA THR A 368 -19.02 14.73 2.96
C THR A 368 -19.92 13.93 2.04
N VAL A 369 -19.35 13.01 1.26
CA VAL A 369 -20.07 12.18 0.31
C VAL A 369 -19.70 10.73 0.58
N PRO A 370 -20.57 9.96 1.25
CA PRO A 370 -20.59 8.54 0.97
C PRO A 370 -20.93 8.40 -0.50
N VAL A 371 -19.95 8.11 -1.36
CA VAL A 371 -20.23 7.73 -2.74
C VAL A 371 -20.82 6.33 -2.70
N VAL A 372 -22.09 6.24 -2.28
CA VAL A 372 -22.93 5.11 -2.65
C VAL A 372 -23.39 5.42 -4.07
N GLY A 373 -22.60 4.97 -5.04
CA GLY A 373 -22.93 4.98 -6.46
C GLY A 373 -22.89 6.36 -7.13
N ALA A 374 -21.74 6.70 -7.73
CA ALA A 374 -21.77 7.46 -8.98
C ALA A 374 -22.34 6.53 -10.07
N GLY A 375 -23.66 6.38 -10.05
CA GLY A 375 -24.43 5.48 -10.88
C GLY A 375 -25.85 6.00 -11.06
N SER A 376 -25.97 7.15 -11.71
CA SER A 376 -27.15 7.55 -12.49
C SER A 376 -26.70 8.32 -13.72
#